data_AF-A0A6H9HTG9-F1
#
_entry.id   AF-A0A6H9HTG9-F1
#
_cell.length_a   1.000
_cell.length_b   1.000
_cell.length_c   1.000
_cell.angle_alpha   90.00
_cell.angle_beta   90.00
_cell.angle_gamma   90.00
#
_symmetry.space_group_name_H-M   'P 1'
#
loop_
_entity.id
_entity.type
_entity.pdbx_description
1 polymer ?
#
loop_
_entity_poly.entity_id
_entity_poly.type
_entity_poly.pdbx_seq_one_letter_code
_entity_poly.pdbx_strand_id
1 'polypeptide(L)'
;MSTRPHSQGLLAHLVAHRLRDLRRRRGLSIESLAARLSPSEPESMTARIRRLEQSPTRPDLELVGRIARLHDVPVASLLAHSTLEFACYVLLAQAPIHERVAVWRWLQTRLRHRDPGKVP
;
A
#
# COMPACT_ATOMS: atom_id res chain seq x y z
N MET A 1 -28.80 3.99 1.17
CA MET A 1 -28.03 4.84 0.25
C MET A 1 -26.59 4.33 0.21
N SER A 2 -26.17 3.76 -0.93
CA SER A 2 -24.92 2.99 -1.07
C SER A 2 -23.75 3.92 -1.43
N THR A 3 -22.99 4.35 -0.42
CA THR A 3 -21.74 5.14 -0.58
C THR A 3 -20.52 4.29 -0.95
N ARG A 4 -20.68 2.97 -1.11
CA ARG A 4 -19.59 1.99 -1.25
C ARG A 4 -18.86 1.91 -2.61
N PRO A 5 -19.46 2.20 -3.78
CA PRO A 5 -18.73 1.99 -5.05
C PRO A 5 -17.70 3.09 -5.33
N HIS A 6 -17.96 4.33 -4.89
CA HIS A 6 -17.09 5.48 -5.17
C HIS A 6 -15.77 5.44 -4.38
N SER A 7 -15.81 5.03 -3.11
CA SER A 7 -14.60 4.91 -2.29
C SER A 7 -13.67 3.80 -2.76
N GLN A 8 -14.23 2.69 -3.27
CA GLN A 8 -13.47 1.57 -3.78
C GLN A 8 -12.77 1.89 -5.11
N GLY A 9 -13.45 2.61 -6.02
CA GLY A 9 -12.85 3.09 -7.26
C GLY A 9 -11.71 4.09 -7.02
N LEU A 10 -11.88 5.01 -6.07
CA LEU A 10 -10.82 5.96 -5.67
C LEU A 10 -9.61 5.23 -5.09
N LEU A 11 -9.82 4.26 -4.18
CA LEU A 11 -8.74 3.46 -3.62
C LEU A 11 -7.97 2.71 -4.72
N ALA A 12 -8.67 2.10 -5.68
CA ALA A 12 -8.03 1.39 -6.79
C ALA A 12 -7.12 2.33 -7.61
N HIS A 13 -7.57 3.56 -7.88
CA HIS A 13 -6.76 4.57 -8.57
C HIS A 13 -5.54 5.00 -7.75
N LEU A 14 -5.68 5.21 -6.44
CA LEU A 14 -4.57 5.57 -5.55
C LEU A 14 -3.51 4.44 -5.50
N VAL A 15 -3.95 3.19 -5.40
CA VAL A 15 -3.06 2.02 -5.42
C VAL A 15 -2.30 1.95 -6.75
N ALA A 16 -3.01 2.06 -7.88
CA ALA A 16 -2.40 2.04 -9.21
C ALA A 16 -1.36 3.15 -9.40
N HIS A 17 -1.69 4.37 -8.96
CA HIS A 17 -0.79 5.51 -8.99
C HIS A 17 0.48 5.25 -8.16
N ARG A 18 0.33 4.81 -6.90
CA ARG A 18 1.47 4.55 -6.01
C ARG A 18 2.37 3.43 -6.49
N LEU A 19 1.80 2.35 -7.04
CA LEU A 19 2.57 1.25 -7.61
C LEU A 19 3.41 1.73 -8.80
N ARG A 20 2.78 2.50 -9.71
CA ARG A 20 3.46 3.07 -10.87
C ARG A 20 4.59 4.00 -10.44
N ASP A 21 4.34 4.87 -9.47
CA ASP A 21 5.35 5.78 -8.92
C ASP A 21 6.50 5.05 -8.25
N LEU A 22 6.19 4.05 -7.41
CA LEU A 22 7.18 3.22 -6.74
C LEU A 22 8.07 2.50 -7.76
N ARG A 23 7.47 1.88 -8.76
CA ARG A 23 8.17 1.20 -9.85
C ARG A 23 9.09 2.15 -10.61
N ARG A 24 8.59 3.34 -10.99
CA ARG A 24 9.35 4.37 -11.71
C ARG A 24 10.51 4.92 -10.88
N ARG A 25 10.30 5.20 -9.59
CA ARG A 25 11.36 5.64 -8.66
C ARG A 25 12.47 4.61 -8.50
N ARG A 26 12.17 3.32 -8.70
CA ARG A 26 13.14 2.21 -8.68
C ARG A 26 13.72 1.90 -10.05
N GLY A 27 13.40 2.69 -11.09
CA GLY A 27 13.93 2.53 -12.44
C GLY A 27 13.49 1.25 -13.16
N LEU A 28 12.37 0.63 -12.75
CA LEU A 28 11.93 -0.63 -13.34
C LEU A 28 10.89 -0.41 -14.45
N SER A 29 11.06 -1.11 -15.57
CA SER A 29 9.96 -1.32 -16.53
C SER A 29 8.92 -2.29 -15.97
N ILE A 30 7.73 -2.35 -16.60
CA ILE A 30 6.71 -3.31 -16.19
C ILE A 30 7.21 -4.74 -16.41
N GLU A 31 7.89 -4.95 -17.54
CA GLU A 31 8.46 -6.23 -17.97
C GLU A 31 9.56 -6.69 -16.99
N SER A 32 10.42 -5.77 -16.54
CA SER A 32 11.45 -6.07 -15.54
C SER A 32 10.84 -6.42 -14.18
N LEU A 33 9.81 -5.68 -13.75
CA LEU A 33 9.07 -5.99 -12.53
C LEU A 33 8.39 -7.36 -12.63
N ALA A 34 7.76 -7.66 -13.76
CA ALA A 34 7.10 -8.92 -14.02
C ALA A 34 8.07 -10.11 -13.98
N ALA A 35 9.22 -9.98 -14.64
CA ALA A 35 10.27 -11.00 -14.64
C ALA A 35 10.81 -11.29 -13.23
N ARG A 36 10.93 -10.26 -12.37
CA ARG A 36 11.33 -10.44 -10.95
C ARG A 36 10.26 -11.12 -10.12
N LEU A 37 8.98 -10.83 -10.39
CA LEU A 37 7.88 -11.38 -9.62
C LEU A 37 7.54 -12.81 -10.03
N SER A 38 7.62 -13.13 -11.32
CA SER A 38 7.26 -14.43 -11.88
C SER A 38 8.22 -14.81 -13.02
N PRO A 39 9.41 -15.33 -12.71
CA PRO A 39 10.41 -15.70 -13.73
C PRO A 39 9.92 -16.76 -14.72
N SER A 40 9.02 -17.65 -14.29
CA SER A 40 8.45 -18.71 -15.12
C SER A 40 7.38 -18.23 -16.11
N GLU A 41 6.71 -17.10 -15.81
CA GLU A 41 5.56 -16.60 -16.59
C GLU A 41 5.57 -15.05 -16.68
N PRO A 42 6.63 -14.43 -17.23
CA PRO A 42 6.80 -12.98 -17.21
C PRO A 42 5.75 -12.24 -18.06
N GLU A 43 5.27 -12.84 -19.15
CA GLU A 43 4.29 -12.20 -20.05
C GLU A 43 2.91 -12.09 -19.39
N SER A 44 2.43 -13.19 -18.78
CA SER A 44 1.19 -13.22 -18.01
C SER A 44 1.23 -12.20 -16.86
N MET A 45 2.36 -12.15 -16.14
CA MET A 45 2.56 -11.19 -15.05
C MET A 45 2.61 -9.74 -15.55
N THR A 46 3.23 -9.49 -16.70
CA THR A 46 3.24 -8.15 -17.34
C THR A 46 1.81 -7.68 -17.62
N ALA A 47 0.95 -8.54 -18.18
CA ALA A 47 -0.45 -8.22 -18.44
C ALA A 47 -1.25 -7.97 -17.15
N ARG A 48 -0.95 -8.67 -16.05
CA ARG A 48 -1.56 -8.42 -14.73
C ARG A 48 -1.13 -7.06 -14.16
N ILE A 49 0.15 -6.73 -14.21
CA ILE A 49 0.67 -5.44 -13.70
C ILE A 49 0.13 -4.27 -14.55
N ARG A 50 0.07 -4.41 -15.89
CA ARG A 50 -0.54 -3.38 -16.75
C ARG A 50 -1.99 -3.12 -16.37
N ARG A 51 -2.80 -4.17 -16.20
CA ARG A 51 -4.19 -4.04 -15.76
C ARG A 51 -4.29 -3.33 -14.41
N LEU A 52 -3.44 -3.71 -13.46
CA LEU A 52 -3.40 -3.09 -12.14
C LEU A 52 -3.03 -1.59 -12.20
N GLU A 53 -2.06 -1.20 -13.03
CA GLU A 53 -1.62 0.19 -13.14
C GLU A 53 -2.52 1.06 -14.05
N GLN A 54 -3.17 0.50 -15.07
CA GLN A 54 -3.85 1.26 -16.13
C GLN A 54 -5.38 1.19 -16.07
N SER A 55 -5.94 0.11 -15.55
CA SER A 55 -7.39 -0.11 -15.47
C SER A 55 -7.81 -0.50 -14.05
N PRO A 56 -7.66 0.41 -13.07
CA PRO A 56 -7.92 0.11 -11.67
C PRO A 56 -9.40 -0.10 -11.41
N THR A 57 -9.82 -1.36 -11.27
CA THR A 57 -11.17 -1.74 -10.83
C THR A 57 -11.15 -2.12 -9.35
N ARG A 58 -10.51 -3.25 -9.04
CA ARG A 58 -10.27 -3.72 -7.69
C ARG A 58 -8.80 -4.11 -7.57
N PRO A 59 -8.06 -3.60 -6.58
CA PRO A 59 -6.67 -3.98 -6.40
C PRO A 59 -6.60 -5.46 -6.06
N ASP A 60 -5.85 -6.21 -6.86
CA ASP A 60 -5.44 -7.57 -6.57
C ASP A 60 -4.48 -7.54 -5.38
N LEU A 61 -5.00 -7.80 -4.17
CA LEU A 61 -4.24 -7.67 -2.94
C LEU A 61 -3.05 -8.63 -2.87
N GLU A 62 -3.14 -9.79 -3.54
CA GLU A 62 -2.02 -10.74 -3.61
C GLU A 62 -0.86 -10.12 -4.41
N LEU A 63 -1.17 -9.60 -5.60
CA LEU A 63 -0.18 -8.95 -6.46
C LEU A 63 0.39 -7.68 -5.83
N VAL A 64 -0.47 -6.83 -5.24
CA VAL A 64 -0.04 -5.64 -4.48
C VAL A 64 0.92 -6.06 -3.35
N GLY A 65 0.61 -7.13 -2.62
CA GLY A 65 1.46 -7.65 -1.56
C GLY A 65 2.81 -8.17 -2.05
N ARG A 66 2.84 -8.84 -3.20
CA ARG A 66 4.09 -9.29 -3.82
C ARG A 66 4.97 -8.11 -4.27
N ILE A 67 4.37 -7.10 -4.89
CA ILE A 67 5.09 -5.88 -5.30
C ILE A 67 5.61 -5.12 -4.08
N ALA A 68 4.81 -5.00 -3.02
CA ALA A 68 5.20 -4.36 -1.77
C ALA A 68 6.43 -5.02 -1.14
N ARG A 69 6.42 -6.35 -1.04
CA ARG A 69 7.57 -7.14 -0.53
C ARG A 69 8.81 -6.96 -1.38
N LEU A 70 8.67 -7.01 -2.71
CA LEU A 70 9.81 -6.81 -3.61
C LEU A 70 10.48 -5.44 -3.44
N HIS A 71 9.70 -4.42 -3.08
CA HIS A 71 10.19 -3.06 -2.90
C HIS A 71 10.51 -2.68 -1.46
N ASP A 72 10.39 -3.63 -0.53
CA ASP A 72 10.56 -3.43 0.91
C ASP A 72 9.72 -2.26 1.45
N VAL A 73 8.44 -2.24 1.08
CA VAL A 73 7.46 -1.28 1.61
C VAL A 73 6.27 -2.00 2.24
N PRO A 74 5.64 -1.43 3.29
CA PRO A 74 4.44 -2.01 3.85
C PRO A 74 3.28 -2.01 2.84
N VAL A 75 2.54 -3.12 2.75
CA VAL A 75 1.28 -3.19 2.00
C VAL A 75 0.32 -2.07 2.38
N ALA A 76 0.25 -1.74 3.68
CA ALA A 76 -0.62 -0.69 4.20
C ALA A 76 -0.31 0.68 3.58
N SER A 77 0.95 0.96 3.24
CA SER A 77 1.30 2.21 2.56
C SER A 77 0.60 2.30 1.19
N LEU A 78 0.69 1.25 0.38
CA LEU A 78 0.07 1.22 -0.95
C LEU A 78 -1.46 1.36 -0.88
N LEU A 79 -2.08 0.81 0.17
CA LEU A 79 -3.53 0.83 0.41
C LEU A 79 -4.04 2.06 1.18
N ALA A 80 -3.18 2.99 1.57
CA ALA A 80 -3.57 4.15 2.37
C ALA A 80 -4.67 5.00 1.70
N HIS A 81 -5.60 5.57 2.46
CA HIS A 81 -6.67 6.41 1.90
C HIS A 81 -6.20 7.83 1.58
N SER A 82 -5.03 8.22 2.08
CA SER A 82 -4.46 9.55 1.86
C SER A 82 -2.94 9.51 1.67
N THR A 83 -2.38 10.60 1.14
CA THR A 83 -0.93 10.78 1.03
C THR A 83 -0.25 10.85 2.40
N LEU A 84 -0.91 11.45 3.40
CA LEU A 84 -0.40 11.51 4.76
C LEU A 84 -0.31 10.10 5.37
N GLU A 85 -1.38 9.32 5.25
CA GLU A 85 -1.39 7.94 5.75
C GLU A 85 -0.33 7.08 5.05
N PHE A 86 -0.17 7.23 3.73
CA PHE A 86 0.93 6.60 2.99
C PHE A 86 2.30 6.96 3.59
N ALA A 87 2.57 8.25 3.81
CA ALA A 87 3.83 8.72 4.35
C ALA A 87 4.08 8.19 5.77
N CYS A 88 3.06 8.21 6.63
CA CYS A 88 3.14 7.67 7.98
C CYS A 88 3.51 6.18 7.99
N TYR A 89 2.89 5.36 7.14
CA TYR A 89 3.24 3.93 7.06
C TYR A 89 4.68 3.70 6.61
N VAL A 90 5.15 4.47 5.62
CA VAL A 90 6.54 4.35 5.13
C VAL A 90 7.53 4.76 6.23
N LEU A 91 7.31 5.91 6.87
CA LEU A 91 8.18 6.40 7.94
C LEU A 91 8.22 5.46 9.14
N LEU A 92 7.05 4.96 9.57
CA LEU A 92 6.98 3.99 10.67
C LEU A 92 7.71 2.69 10.34
N ALA A 93 7.64 2.21 9.09
CA ALA A 93 8.33 0.98 8.70
C ALA A 93 9.85 1.12 8.66
N GLN A 94 10.35 2.32 8.38
CA GLN A 94 11.78 2.64 8.39
C GLN A 94 12.32 2.92 9.81
N ALA A 95 11.43 3.26 10.75
CA ALA A 95 11.82 3.59 12.11
C ALA A 95 12.31 2.34 12.90
N PRO A 96 13.34 2.49 13.76
CA PRO A 96 13.72 1.50 14.74
C PRO A 96 12.53 0.99 15.58
N ILE A 97 12.62 -0.26 16.06
CA ILE A 97 11.54 -0.88 16.86
C ILE A 97 11.16 -0.03 18.08
N HIS A 98 12.14 0.61 18.74
CA HIS A 98 11.90 1.41 19.94
C HIS A 98 11.11 2.69 19.64
N GLU A 99 11.38 3.35 18.50
CA GLU A 99 10.62 4.52 18.05
C GLU A 99 9.19 4.15 17.68
N ARG A 100 9.00 3.03 16.97
CA ARG A 100 7.65 2.51 16.66
C ARG A 100 6.82 2.25 17.92
N VAL A 101 7.44 1.63 18.94
CA VAL A 101 6.80 1.38 20.23
C VAL A 101 6.49 2.69 20.96
N ALA A 102 7.38 3.68 20.92
CA ALA A 102 7.14 4.99 21.51
C ALA A 102 5.93 5.70 20.86
N VAL A 103 5.86 5.71 19.53
CA VAL A 103 4.71 6.26 18.79
C VAL A 103 3.42 5.53 19.15
N TRP A 104 3.44 4.20 19.18
CA TRP A 104 2.28 3.40 19.57
C TRP A 104 1.79 3.74 20.99
N ARG A 105 2.70 3.78 21.97
CA ARG A 105 2.36 4.13 23.36
C ARG A 105 1.77 5.54 23.45
N TRP A 106 2.38 6.51 22.77
CA TRP A 106 1.88 7.88 22.73
C TRP A 106 0.47 7.96 22.13
N LEU A 107 0.24 7.26 21.00
CA LEU A 107 -1.08 7.18 20.37
C LEU A 107 -2.12 6.54 21.30
N GLN A 108 -1.78 5.42 21.96
CA GLN A 108 -2.68 4.78 22.91
C GLN A 108 -3.08 5.70 24.05
N THR A 109 -2.13 6.40 24.66
CA THR A 109 -2.42 7.38 25.73
C THR A 109 -3.34 8.47 25.23
N ARG A 110 -3.06 9.06 24.06
CA ARG A 110 -3.86 10.16 23.50
C ARG A 110 -5.27 9.73 23.10
N LEU A 111 -5.43 8.52 22.60
CA LEU A 111 -6.75 7.95 22.24
C LEU A 111 -7.58 7.64 23.48
N ARG A 112 -6.97 7.09 24.54
CA ARG A 112 -7.66 6.86 25.82
C ARG A 112 -8.18 8.15 26.45
N HIS A 113 -7.45 9.25 26.35
CA HIS A 113 -7.91 10.56 26.84
C HIS A 113 -9.01 11.20 25.97
N ARG A 114 -9.19 10.76 24.73
CA ARG A 114 -10.26 11.24 23.84
C ARG A 114 -11.57 10.47 23.98
N ASP A 115 -11.55 9.27 24.56
CA ASP A 115 -12.73 8.41 24.68
C ASP A 115 -12.75 7.68 26.04
N PRO A 116 -12.96 8.41 27.17
CA PRO A 116 -12.82 7.85 28.51
C PRO A 116 -13.88 6.79 28.88
N GLY A 117 -14.90 6.59 28.04
CA GLY A 117 -16.05 5.72 28.30
C GLY A 117 -16.06 4.37 27.59
N LYS A 118 -15.02 4.02 26.83
CA LYS A 118 -14.95 2.71 26.14
C LYS A 118 -13.59 2.05 26.33
N VAL A 119 -13.49 1.27 27.39
CA VAL A 119 -12.55 0.14 27.53
C VAL A 119 -13.39 -1.03 28.09
N PRO A 120 -13.19 -2.27 27.60
CA PRO A 120 -14.07 -3.44 27.78
C PRO A 120 -14.48 -3.77 29.22
#